data_AF-A0A7Y4IM68-F1
#
_entry.id   AF-A0A7Y4IM68-F1
#
_cell.length_a   1.000
_cell.length_b   1.000
_cell.length_c   1.000
_cell.angle_alpha   90.00
_cell.angle_beta   90.00
_cell.angle_gamma   90.00
#
_symmetry.space_group_name_H-M   'P 1'
#
loop_
_entity.id
_entity.type
_entity.pdbx_description
1 polymer ?
#
loop_
_entity_poly.entity_id
_entity_poly.type
_entity_poly.pdbx_seq_one_letter_code
_entity_poly.pdbx_strand_id
1 'polypeptide(L)'
;EPPLTFAPPPAADASAGKKGGKAAKEDLEATVKERIAPRKRAPAEDALGSPADFVEEPAFSRKDLPRPRGRFTRVEAPRASFMELTRLTGKPIVEAAMEAADHRFALLRALSQRFNGARGELTQVELENVLRDHALMDAMVEKERRQVLDGFTTQRGAAGRVAWALGLSPSELQRLVSALSLTEDVEALRERFRREALATPHLTHRLDLLGREKYLTDLGIQKKFADTLRKELERLVGDVLHDAGDLHELADAVARKHGAPSELVFRAFERLGLADGLRKQLLASSR
;
A
#
# COMPACT_ATOMS: atom_id res chain seq x y z
N GLU A 1 -41.42 -27.65 6.45
CA GLU A 1 -40.51 -27.37 5.32
C GLU A 1 -39.10 -27.82 5.69
N PRO A 2 -38.43 -28.61 4.83
CA PRO A 2 -37.12 -29.18 5.12
C PRO A 2 -35.98 -28.18 4.83
N PRO A 3 -34.82 -28.30 5.52
CA PRO A 3 -33.65 -27.47 5.27
C PRO A 3 -32.89 -27.95 4.02
N LEU A 4 -32.59 -27.03 3.11
CA LEU A 4 -31.76 -27.28 1.93
C LEU A 4 -30.27 -27.23 2.30
N THR A 5 -29.66 -28.41 2.37
CA THR A 5 -28.22 -28.62 2.49
C THR A 5 -27.57 -28.50 1.11
N PHE A 6 -26.56 -27.62 0.96
CA PHE A 6 -25.74 -27.49 -0.25
C PHE A 6 -24.49 -28.38 -0.12
N ALA A 7 -24.43 -29.47 -0.89
CA ALA A 7 -23.25 -30.30 -1.06
C ALA A 7 -22.59 -30.00 -2.42
N PRO A 8 -21.25 -29.93 -2.51
CA PRO A 8 -20.54 -29.65 -3.77
C PRO A 8 -20.36 -30.93 -4.63
N PRO A 9 -20.30 -30.82 -5.98
CA PRO A 9 -20.04 -31.96 -6.86
C PRO A 9 -18.54 -32.32 -6.97
N PRO A 10 -18.21 -33.60 -7.28
CA PRO A 10 -16.85 -34.14 -7.25
C PRO A 10 -16.05 -33.93 -8.54
N ALA A 11 -14.73 -34.08 -8.40
CA ALA A 11 -13.69 -33.94 -9.44
C ALA A 11 -13.70 -35.06 -10.49
N ALA A 12 -13.31 -34.72 -11.72
CA ALA A 12 -13.11 -35.66 -12.82
C ALA A 12 -11.64 -36.13 -12.88
N ASP A 13 -11.45 -37.43 -12.78
CA ASP A 13 -10.22 -38.14 -13.12
C ASP A 13 -10.18 -38.43 -14.63
N ALA A 14 -9.02 -38.22 -15.26
CA ALA A 14 -8.63 -38.94 -16.47
C ALA A 14 -7.11 -39.04 -16.55
N SER A 15 -6.60 -40.23 -16.24
CA SER A 15 -5.22 -40.65 -16.43
C SER A 15 -5.11 -41.56 -17.65
N ALA A 16 -4.12 -41.27 -18.52
CA ALA A 16 -3.45 -42.16 -19.48
C ALA A 16 -2.59 -41.25 -20.40
N GLY A 17 -1.32 -41.45 -20.73
CA GLY A 17 -0.40 -42.57 -20.60
C GLY A 17 0.48 -42.61 -21.87
N LYS A 18 1.81 -42.70 -21.69
CA LYS A 18 2.88 -43.15 -22.63
C LYS A 18 3.51 -42.21 -23.69
N LYS A 19 4.76 -41.84 -23.38
CA LYS A 19 6.03 -41.98 -24.14
C LYS A 19 6.02 -42.07 -25.68
N GLY A 20 6.78 -41.16 -26.31
CA GLY A 20 7.53 -41.44 -27.55
C GLY A 20 7.89 -40.18 -28.36
N GLY A 21 9.16 -40.06 -28.80
CA GLY A 21 9.50 -39.33 -30.03
C GLY A 21 10.21 -37.96 -29.91
N LYS A 22 11.53 -37.98 -29.69
CA LYS A 22 12.47 -36.93 -30.12
C LYS A 22 12.44 -36.85 -31.67
N ALA A 23 11.51 -36.09 -32.25
CA ALA A 23 11.49 -35.78 -33.69
C ALA A 23 10.48 -34.67 -34.07
N ALA A 24 10.20 -33.72 -33.17
CA ALA A 24 9.13 -32.73 -33.37
C ALA A 24 9.54 -31.30 -32.99
N LYS A 25 10.84 -30.98 -33.11
CA LYS A 25 11.35 -29.63 -32.78
C LYS A 25 12.01 -28.89 -33.95
N GLU A 26 12.35 -29.55 -35.05
CA GLU A 26 12.97 -28.90 -36.21
C GLU A 26 11.96 -28.46 -37.29
N ASP A 27 10.80 -29.13 -37.42
CA ASP A 27 9.81 -28.78 -38.46
C ASP A 27 8.83 -27.65 -38.07
N LEU A 28 8.76 -27.27 -36.79
CA LEU A 28 7.93 -26.14 -36.32
C LEU A 28 8.67 -24.79 -36.29
N GLU A 29 10.01 -24.79 -36.33
CA GLU A 29 10.80 -23.55 -36.43
C GLU A 29 10.98 -23.08 -37.89
N ALA A 30 10.85 -23.98 -38.87
CA ALA A 30 10.89 -23.64 -40.30
C ALA A 30 9.62 -22.92 -40.78
N THR A 31 8.46 -23.19 -40.17
CA THR A 31 7.16 -22.64 -40.60
C THR A 31 6.81 -21.27 -39.97
N VAL A 32 7.53 -20.83 -38.93
CA VAL A 32 7.32 -19.51 -38.30
C VAL A 32 8.26 -18.44 -38.87
N LYS A 33 9.48 -18.81 -39.32
CA LYS A 33 10.44 -17.89 -39.94
C LYS A 33 10.08 -17.48 -41.37
N GLU A 34 9.30 -18.28 -42.10
CA GLU A 34 8.82 -17.91 -43.46
C GLU A 34 7.59 -16.98 -43.46
N ARG A 35 6.89 -16.84 -42.33
CA ARG A 35 5.65 -16.03 -42.24
C ARG A 35 5.87 -14.57 -41.83
N ILE A 36 7.10 -14.18 -41.48
CA ILE A 36 7.47 -12.82 -41.04
C ILE A 36 8.66 -12.29 -41.88
N ALA A 37 8.63 -12.51 -43.19
CA ALA A 37 9.58 -11.91 -44.12
C ALA A 37 8.84 -10.99 -45.10
N PRO A 38 9.08 -9.66 -45.08
CA PRO A 38 8.53 -8.76 -46.08
C PRO A 38 9.19 -9.07 -47.43
N ARG A 39 8.38 -9.50 -48.41
CA ARG A 39 8.79 -9.70 -49.80
C ARG A 39 9.36 -8.38 -50.36
N LYS A 40 10.67 -8.39 -50.68
CA LYS A 40 11.34 -7.38 -51.51
C LYS A 40 10.61 -7.28 -52.86
N ARG A 41 9.97 -6.14 -53.13
CA ARG A 41 9.63 -5.74 -54.51
C ARG A 41 10.85 -5.07 -55.13
N ALA A 42 11.23 -5.51 -56.32
CA ALA A 42 12.23 -4.87 -57.15
C ALA A 42 11.71 -3.53 -57.69
N PRO A 43 12.58 -2.52 -57.89
CA PRO A 43 12.22 -1.29 -58.57
C PRO A 43 12.16 -1.54 -60.08
N ALA A 44 11.11 -1.05 -60.74
CA ALA A 44 11.06 -0.88 -62.19
C ALA A 44 11.42 0.57 -62.50
N GLU A 45 12.33 0.76 -63.45
CA GLU A 45 12.77 2.06 -63.96
C GLU A 45 11.76 2.67 -64.94
N ASP A 46 11.69 4.00 -64.87
CA ASP A 46 11.39 5.03 -65.88
C ASP A 46 10.18 4.94 -66.84
N ALA A 47 9.33 5.96 -66.73
CA ALA A 47 8.86 6.70 -67.90
C ALA A 47 8.47 8.14 -67.52
N LEU A 48 9.06 9.09 -68.25
CA LEU A 48 8.92 10.54 -68.21
C LEU A 48 7.48 11.04 -68.44
N GLY A 49 7.15 12.19 -67.84
CA GLY A 49 5.99 13.00 -68.21
C GLY A 49 5.73 14.18 -67.30
N SER A 50 6.28 15.35 -67.65
CA SER A 50 5.79 16.70 -67.25
C SER A 50 5.29 17.37 -68.55
N PRO A 51 4.43 18.42 -68.60
CA PRO A 51 4.32 19.51 -67.62
C PRO A 51 2.91 20.17 -67.44
N ALA A 52 2.89 21.26 -66.66
CA ALA A 52 1.86 22.33 -66.54
C ALA A 52 0.60 21.97 -65.72
N ASP A 53 -0.02 22.84 -64.89
CA ASP A 53 0.08 24.28 -64.66
C ASP A 53 -0.72 24.64 -63.37
N PHE A 54 -0.38 25.77 -62.72
CA PHE A 54 -1.14 26.57 -61.72
C PHE A 54 -1.81 25.92 -60.47
N VAL A 55 -1.40 26.33 -59.27
CA VAL A 55 -2.06 27.36 -58.42
C VAL A 55 -1.29 27.48 -57.10
N GLU A 56 -0.93 28.72 -56.77
CA GLU A 56 -0.27 29.18 -55.57
C GLU A 56 -1.28 29.30 -54.40
N GLU A 57 -1.14 28.48 -53.36
CA GLU A 57 -1.74 28.70 -52.04
C GLU A 57 -0.71 28.36 -50.94
N PRO A 58 -0.73 29.10 -49.81
CA PRO A 58 0.45 29.27 -48.97
C PRO A 58 0.79 27.97 -48.24
N ALA A 59 2.05 27.57 -48.37
CA ALA A 59 2.63 26.47 -47.61
C ALA A 59 2.42 26.73 -46.10
N PHE A 60 1.57 25.92 -45.47
CA PHE A 60 1.56 25.80 -44.01
C PHE A 60 3.00 25.56 -43.56
N SER A 61 3.57 26.54 -42.86
CA SER A 61 4.91 26.51 -42.30
C SER A 61 5.03 25.34 -41.34
N ARG A 62 5.46 24.18 -41.86
CA ARG A 62 5.80 22.94 -41.12
C ARG A 62 7.03 23.11 -40.21
N LYS A 63 7.33 24.32 -39.74
CA LYS A 63 8.62 24.63 -39.12
C LYS A 63 8.66 24.61 -37.61
N ASP A 64 7.54 24.45 -36.90
CA ASP A 64 7.55 24.34 -35.43
C ASP A 64 6.65 23.21 -34.87
N LEU A 65 6.45 22.12 -35.62
CA LEU A 65 5.93 20.90 -35.01
C LEU A 65 7.10 20.18 -34.32
N PRO A 66 7.01 19.89 -33.00
CA PRO A 66 8.05 19.15 -32.31
C PRO A 66 8.29 17.82 -33.03
N ARG A 67 9.57 17.49 -33.29
CA ARG A 67 9.94 16.28 -34.05
C ARG A 67 9.21 15.06 -33.49
N PRO A 68 8.61 14.19 -34.34
CA PRO A 68 7.88 13.02 -33.87
C PRO A 68 8.82 12.14 -33.05
N ARG A 69 8.63 12.16 -31.72
CA ARG A 69 9.34 11.28 -30.79
C ARG A 69 8.68 9.89 -30.85
N GLY A 70 9.50 8.86 -30.68
CA GLY A 70 9.20 7.47 -31.08
C GLY A 70 7.92 6.85 -30.52
N ARG A 71 7.64 5.60 -30.93
CA ARG A 71 6.39 4.84 -30.73
C ARG A 71 5.85 4.67 -29.30
N PHE A 72 6.44 5.30 -28.29
CA PHE A 72 6.05 5.20 -26.88
C PHE A 72 5.88 6.55 -26.15
N THR A 73 6.03 7.70 -26.81
CA THR A 73 5.67 8.98 -26.17
C THR A 73 4.16 9.16 -26.15
N ARG A 74 3.53 8.77 -25.04
CA ARG A 74 2.16 9.20 -24.71
C ARG A 74 2.20 10.71 -24.49
N VAL A 75 1.61 11.47 -25.41
CA VAL A 75 1.38 12.90 -25.21
C VAL A 75 0.26 13.00 -24.19
N GLU A 76 0.55 13.56 -23.01
CA GLU A 76 -0.49 13.85 -22.01
C GLU A 76 -1.53 14.79 -22.62
N ALA A 77 -2.80 14.53 -22.36
CA ALA A 77 -3.88 15.38 -22.81
C ALA A 77 -3.67 16.81 -22.28
N PRO A 78 -3.96 17.85 -23.07
CA PRO A 78 -3.83 19.23 -22.62
C PRO A 78 -4.71 19.46 -21.40
N ARG A 79 -4.10 19.97 -20.32
CA ARG A 79 -4.79 20.30 -19.07
C ARG A 79 -5.51 21.65 -19.23
N ALA A 80 -6.74 21.71 -18.71
CA ALA A 80 -7.56 22.90 -18.70
C ALA A 80 -7.04 23.94 -17.69
N SER A 81 -7.51 25.19 -17.79
CA SER A 81 -7.10 26.25 -16.86
C SER A 81 -7.82 26.12 -15.52
N PHE A 82 -7.12 26.38 -14.41
CA PHE A 82 -7.71 26.52 -13.08
C PHE A 82 -8.86 27.54 -13.02
N MET A 83 -8.88 28.54 -13.91
CA MET A 83 -9.99 29.50 -14.03
C MET A 83 -11.33 28.84 -14.41
N GLU A 84 -11.34 27.61 -14.90
CA GLU A 84 -12.57 26.86 -15.13
C GLU A 84 -13.16 26.33 -13.82
N LEU A 85 -12.31 26.00 -12.84
CA LEU A 85 -12.73 25.50 -11.52
C LEU A 85 -13.35 26.60 -10.67
N THR A 86 -12.95 27.86 -10.85
CA THR A 86 -13.50 29.01 -10.10
C THR A 86 -14.89 29.44 -10.60
N ARG A 87 -15.28 29.06 -11.82
CA ARG A 87 -16.60 29.40 -12.39
C ARG A 87 -17.69 28.54 -11.78
N LEU A 88 -18.95 28.99 -11.87
CA LEU A 88 -20.12 28.22 -11.44
C LEU A 88 -20.22 26.85 -12.13
N THR A 89 -19.77 26.74 -13.38
CA THR A 89 -19.67 25.48 -14.12
C THR A 89 -18.62 24.52 -13.55
N GLY A 90 -17.64 25.04 -12.80
CA GLY A 90 -16.60 24.27 -12.13
C GLY A 90 -17.09 23.58 -10.86
N LYS A 91 -18.08 24.16 -10.17
CA LYS A 91 -18.66 23.58 -8.94
C LYS A 91 -19.03 22.09 -9.04
N PRO A 92 -19.84 21.64 -10.03
CA PRO A 92 -20.18 20.22 -10.15
C PRO A 92 -18.97 19.32 -10.44
N ILE A 93 -17.92 19.85 -11.08
CA ILE A 93 -16.67 19.12 -11.32
C ILE A 93 -15.93 18.90 -10.01
N VAL A 94 -15.85 19.93 -9.16
CA VAL A 94 -15.21 19.86 -7.85
C VAL A 94 -16.00 18.95 -6.91
N GLU A 95 -17.34 19.05 -6.87
CA GLU A 95 -18.20 18.17 -6.07
C GLU A 95 -18.03 16.70 -6.48
N ALA A 96 -18.08 16.39 -7.77
CA ALA A 96 -17.88 15.02 -8.25
C ALA A 96 -16.49 14.47 -7.90
N ALA A 97 -15.44 15.31 -7.98
CA ALA A 97 -14.10 14.91 -7.57
C ALA A 97 -13.98 14.74 -6.04
N MET A 98 -14.70 15.55 -5.27
CA MET A 98 -14.74 15.50 -3.81
C MET A 98 -15.41 14.23 -3.30
N GLU A 99 -16.43 13.72 -3.99
CA GLU A 99 -17.04 12.43 -3.64
C GLU A 99 -16.03 11.28 -3.69
N ALA A 100 -15.19 11.24 -4.72
CA ALA A 100 -14.17 10.21 -4.91
C ALA A 100 -12.90 10.40 -4.04
N ALA A 101 -12.65 11.61 -3.55
CA ALA A 101 -11.44 11.92 -2.78
C ALA A 101 -11.71 11.89 -1.26
N ASP A 102 -10.87 11.18 -0.51
CA ASP A 102 -11.00 11.09 0.94
C ASP A 102 -10.53 12.36 1.68
N HIS A 103 -9.57 13.07 1.10
CA HIS A 103 -8.99 14.29 1.67
C HIS A 103 -8.42 15.24 0.60
N ARG A 104 -8.07 16.47 0.99
CA ARG A 104 -7.69 17.56 0.08
C ARG A 104 -6.45 17.26 -0.76
N PHE A 105 -5.49 16.50 -0.23
CA PHE A 105 -4.33 16.07 -1.01
C PHE A 105 -4.68 15.06 -2.12
N ALA A 106 -5.70 14.22 -1.94
CA ALA A 106 -6.18 13.30 -2.96
C ALA A 106 -7.00 14.06 -4.01
N LEU A 107 -7.83 15.01 -3.56
CA LEU A 107 -8.58 15.91 -4.43
C LEU A 107 -7.64 16.75 -5.31
N LEU A 108 -6.59 17.31 -4.72
CA LEU A 108 -5.56 18.05 -5.45
C LEU A 108 -4.92 17.18 -6.52
N ARG A 109 -4.45 15.98 -6.16
CA ARG A 109 -3.86 15.04 -7.12
C ARG A 109 -4.81 14.68 -8.26
N ALA A 110 -6.09 14.46 -7.96
CA ALA A 110 -7.10 14.15 -8.97
C ALA A 110 -7.35 15.34 -9.92
N LEU A 111 -7.47 16.55 -9.40
CA LEU A 111 -7.71 17.76 -10.20
C LEU A 111 -6.46 18.18 -11.00
N SER A 112 -5.25 18.03 -10.44
CA SER A 112 -3.99 18.35 -11.12
C SER A 112 -3.73 17.50 -12.38
N GLN A 113 -4.39 16.35 -12.53
CA GLN A 113 -4.33 15.56 -13.77
C GLN A 113 -5.06 16.24 -14.94
N ARG A 114 -6.05 17.08 -14.64
CA ARG A 114 -6.94 17.69 -15.64
C ARG A 114 -6.81 19.20 -15.72
N PHE A 115 -6.29 19.85 -14.68
CA PHE A 115 -6.21 21.30 -14.57
C PHE A 115 -4.79 21.76 -14.21
N ASN A 116 -4.38 22.88 -14.80
CA ASN A 116 -3.18 23.63 -14.44
C ASN A 116 -3.55 24.80 -13.53
N GLY A 117 -2.73 25.07 -12.51
CA GLY A 117 -2.81 26.26 -11.67
C GLY A 117 -2.51 27.54 -12.44
N ALA A 118 -2.68 28.69 -11.78
CA ALA A 118 -2.48 30.00 -12.41
C ALA A 118 -1.03 30.24 -12.85
N ARG A 119 -0.07 29.59 -12.18
CA ARG A 119 1.38 29.70 -12.44
C ARG A 119 2.04 28.38 -12.83
N GLY A 120 1.27 27.41 -13.31
CA GLY A 120 1.78 26.09 -13.69
C GLY A 120 0.99 24.97 -13.04
N GLU A 121 1.59 24.26 -12.08
CA GLU A 121 0.88 23.20 -11.37
C GLU A 121 -0.19 23.76 -10.43
N LEU A 122 -1.32 23.07 -10.34
CA LEU A 122 -2.36 23.41 -9.38
C LEU A 122 -1.83 23.25 -7.96
N THR A 123 -1.91 24.31 -7.17
CA THR A 123 -1.42 24.35 -5.80
C THR A 123 -2.54 24.07 -4.79
N GLN A 124 -2.15 23.68 -3.58
CA GLN A 124 -3.11 23.47 -2.49
C GLN A 124 -3.88 24.76 -2.14
N VAL A 125 -3.21 25.91 -2.14
CA VAL A 125 -3.84 27.20 -1.82
C VAL A 125 -4.92 27.56 -2.85
N GLU A 126 -4.65 27.32 -4.13
CA GLU A 126 -5.62 27.52 -5.21
C GLU A 126 -6.84 26.61 -5.05
N LEU A 127 -6.62 25.32 -4.74
CA LEU A 127 -7.71 24.39 -4.46
C LEU A 127 -8.56 24.84 -3.26
N GLU A 128 -7.93 25.24 -2.16
CA GLU A 128 -8.64 25.68 -0.95
C GLU A 128 -9.46 26.95 -1.21
N ASN A 129 -8.97 27.87 -2.05
CA ASN A 129 -9.74 29.04 -2.46
C ASN A 129 -10.97 28.63 -3.29
N VAL A 130 -10.83 27.73 -4.27
CA VAL A 130 -11.97 27.20 -5.03
C VAL A 130 -13.01 26.53 -4.14
N LEU A 131 -12.57 25.74 -3.15
CA LEU A 131 -13.47 25.12 -2.19
C LEU A 131 -14.22 26.15 -1.35
N ARG A 132 -13.57 27.25 -0.95
CA ARG A 132 -14.23 28.35 -0.23
C ARG A 132 -15.20 29.12 -1.12
N ASP A 133 -14.81 29.45 -2.34
CA ASP A 133 -15.63 30.20 -3.29
C ASP A 133 -16.93 29.46 -3.63
N HIS A 134 -16.90 28.11 -3.67
CA HIS A 134 -18.08 27.26 -3.88
C HIS A 134 -18.83 26.85 -2.61
N ALA A 135 -18.39 27.30 -1.43
CA ALA A 135 -18.90 26.88 -0.12
C ALA A 135 -18.85 25.36 0.12
N LEU A 136 -17.79 24.70 -0.35
CA LEU A 136 -17.54 23.25 -0.19
C LEU A 136 -16.49 22.94 0.88
N MET A 137 -15.78 23.95 1.39
CA MET A 137 -14.68 23.77 2.34
C MET A 137 -15.13 23.06 3.62
N ASP A 138 -16.27 23.46 4.20
CA ASP A 138 -16.74 22.89 5.47
C ASP A 138 -17.12 21.41 5.31
N ALA A 139 -17.82 21.06 4.22
CA ALA A 139 -18.14 19.66 3.90
C ALA A 139 -16.88 18.82 3.72
N MET A 140 -15.84 19.38 3.07
CA MET A 140 -14.56 18.73 2.90
C MET A 140 -13.85 18.50 4.24
N VAL A 141 -13.79 19.50 5.10
CA VAL A 141 -13.19 19.41 6.44
C VAL A 141 -13.90 18.35 7.28
N GLU A 142 -15.24 18.31 7.28
CA GLU A 142 -15.99 17.30 8.02
C GLU A 142 -15.80 15.87 7.48
N LYS A 143 -15.62 15.72 6.17
CA LYS A 143 -15.24 14.43 5.56
C LYS A 143 -13.84 14.01 6.03
N GLU A 144 -12.86 14.91 5.96
CA GLU A 144 -11.49 14.65 6.38
C GLU A 144 -11.38 14.29 7.86
N ARG A 145 -12.08 15.02 8.74
CA ARG A 145 -12.08 14.74 10.18
C ARG A 145 -12.53 13.31 10.46
N ARG A 146 -13.64 12.88 9.84
CA ARG A 146 -14.16 11.51 9.99
C ARG A 146 -13.17 10.47 9.47
N GLN A 147 -12.58 10.68 8.29
CA GLN A 147 -11.62 9.75 7.69
C GLN A 147 -10.34 9.60 8.53
N VAL A 148 -9.82 10.70 9.06
CA VAL A 148 -8.63 10.66 9.93
C VAL A 148 -8.92 9.89 11.22
N LEU A 149 -10.02 10.20 11.90
CA LEU A 149 -10.38 9.54 13.17
C LEU A 149 -10.72 8.05 12.98
N ASP A 150 -11.46 7.71 11.91
CA ASP A 150 -11.74 6.33 11.55
C ASP A 150 -10.45 5.57 11.20
N GLY A 151 -9.55 6.17 10.43
CA GLY A 151 -8.24 5.62 10.13
C GLY A 151 -7.45 5.28 11.39
N PHE A 152 -7.36 6.20 12.35
CA PHE A 152 -6.68 5.95 13.63
C PHE A 152 -7.37 4.86 14.46
N THR A 153 -8.69 4.75 14.38
CA THR A 153 -9.44 3.70 15.07
C THR A 153 -9.19 2.33 14.44
N THR A 154 -9.35 2.22 13.11
CA THR A 154 -9.18 1.00 12.32
C THR A 154 -7.73 0.49 12.38
N GLN A 155 -6.74 1.38 12.31
CA GLN A 155 -5.32 1.03 12.39
C GLN A 155 -4.77 0.99 13.82
N ARG A 156 -5.66 1.05 14.84
CA ARG A 156 -5.32 0.91 16.26
C ARG A 156 -4.21 1.85 16.73
N GLY A 157 -4.29 3.12 16.32
CA GLY A 157 -3.36 4.18 16.71
C GLY A 157 -2.05 4.24 15.91
N ALA A 158 -1.87 3.37 14.91
CA ALA A 158 -0.64 3.30 14.12
C ALA A 158 -0.58 4.40 13.04
N ALA A 159 -0.01 5.57 13.35
CA ALA A 159 0.10 6.72 12.45
C ALA A 159 0.73 6.34 11.09
N GLY A 160 1.76 5.50 11.08
CA GLY A 160 2.38 5.06 9.82
C GLY A 160 1.42 4.26 8.92
N ARG A 161 0.58 3.40 9.52
CA ARG A 161 -0.43 2.64 8.77
C ARG A 161 -1.62 3.50 8.36
N VAL A 162 -2.00 4.49 9.16
CA VAL A 162 -3.01 5.49 8.80
C VAL A 162 -2.57 6.28 7.58
N ALA A 163 -1.34 6.80 7.59
CA ALA A 163 -0.79 7.56 6.47
C ALA A 163 -0.81 6.71 5.19
N TRP A 164 -0.34 5.45 5.27
CA TRP A 164 -0.35 4.54 4.13
C TRP A 164 -1.76 4.22 3.62
N ALA A 165 -2.72 3.95 4.52
CA ALA A 165 -4.10 3.65 4.15
C ALA A 165 -4.80 4.84 3.46
N LEU A 166 -4.49 6.07 3.88
CA LEU A 166 -4.98 7.29 3.24
C LEU A 166 -4.15 7.71 2.01
N GLY A 167 -3.10 6.97 1.65
CA GLY A 167 -2.22 7.35 0.55
C GLY A 167 -1.52 8.70 0.78
N LEU A 168 -1.18 9.00 2.04
CA LEU A 168 -0.46 10.18 2.50
C LEU A 168 0.97 9.82 2.92
N SER A 169 1.90 10.75 2.74
CA SER A 169 3.19 10.68 3.44
C SER A 169 3.02 10.98 4.94
N PRO A 170 3.96 10.55 5.81
CA PRO A 170 3.88 10.84 7.24
C PRO A 170 3.78 12.34 7.57
N SER A 171 4.50 13.18 6.80
CA SER A 171 4.47 14.63 6.96
C SER A 171 3.15 15.25 6.47
N GLU A 172 2.52 14.69 5.43
CA GLU A 172 1.17 15.11 5.01
C GLU A 172 0.11 14.76 6.04
N LEU A 173 0.16 13.54 6.62
CA LEU A 173 -0.76 13.18 7.69
C LEU A 173 -0.62 14.13 8.89
N GLN A 174 0.61 14.45 9.30
CA GLN A 174 0.84 15.40 10.39
C GLN A 174 0.28 16.79 10.07
N ARG A 175 0.54 17.30 8.85
CA ARG A 175 -0.03 18.59 8.40
C ARG A 175 -1.55 18.56 8.39
N LEU A 176 -2.16 17.46 7.95
CA LEU A 176 -3.62 17.31 7.92
C LEU A 176 -4.20 17.32 9.34
N VAL A 177 -3.63 16.54 10.26
CA VAL A 177 -4.05 16.49 11.67
C VAL A 177 -3.96 17.87 12.32
N SER A 178 -2.87 18.60 12.07
CA SER A 178 -2.69 19.97 12.57
C SER A 178 -3.69 20.95 11.95
N ALA A 179 -3.90 20.90 10.63
CA ALA A 179 -4.84 21.78 9.94
C ALA A 179 -6.30 21.56 10.36
N LEU A 180 -6.64 20.33 10.76
CA LEU A 180 -7.96 19.96 11.26
C LEU A 180 -8.09 20.14 12.78
N SER A 181 -7.06 20.60 13.50
CA SER A 181 -7.08 20.70 14.97
C SER A 181 -7.44 19.37 15.67
N LEU A 182 -6.96 18.25 15.13
CA LEU A 182 -7.24 16.90 15.64
C LEU A 182 -6.11 16.34 16.53
N THR A 183 -5.10 17.12 16.85
CA THR A 183 -3.90 16.67 17.57
C THR A 183 -4.27 16.00 18.91
N GLU A 184 -5.17 16.60 19.68
CA GLU A 184 -5.58 16.08 20.99
C GLU A 184 -6.44 14.81 20.83
N ASP A 185 -7.41 14.81 19.92
CA ASP A 185 -8.30 13.67 19.65
C ASP A 185 -7.51 12.43 19.19
N VAL A 186 -6.58 12.63 18.24
CA VAL A 186 -5.69 11.58 17.74
C VAL A 186 -4.82 11.04 18.85
N GLU A 187 -4.28 11.91 19.70
CA GLU A 187 -3.40 11.45 20.77
C GLU A 187 -4.17 10.75 21.90
N ALA A 188 -5.40 11.17 22.20
CA ALA A 188 -6.29 10.45 23.10
C ALA A 188 -6.62 9.04 22.58
N LEU A 189 -6.89 8.89 21.27
CA LEU A 189 -7.07 7.59 20.63
C LEU A 189 -5.81 6.73 20.73
N ARG A 190 -4.65 7.28 20.40
CA ARG A 190 -3.37 6.56 20.48
C ARG A 190 -3.09 6.12 21.90
N GLU A 191 -3.29 6.99 22.89
CA GLU A 191 -3.09 6.67 24.29
C GLU A 191 -4.01 5.55 24.78
N ARG A 192 -5.27 5.51 24.32
CA ARG A 192 -6.16 4.37 24.57
C ARG A 192 -5.56 3.06 24.05
N PHE A 193 -5.05 3.04 22.82
CA PHE A 193 -4.42 1.84 22.24
C PHE A 193 -3.09 1.49 22.90
N ARG A 194 -2.31 2.48 23.39
CA ARG A 194 -1.11 2.22 24.20
C ARG A 194 -1.47 1.48 25.49
N ARG A 195 -2.49 1.93 26.20
CA ARG A 195 -2.97 1.29 27.43
C ARG A 195 -3.49 -0.11 27.15
N GLU A 196 -4.26 -0.29 26.10
CA GLU A 196 -4.77 -1.61 25.70
C GLU A 196 -3.64 -2.60 25.36
N ALA A 197 -2.63 -2.15 24.61
CA ALA A 197 -1.48 -2.98 24.27
C ALA A 197 -0.66 -3.39 25.52
N LEU A 198 -0.53 -2.49 26.50
CA LEU A 198 0.18 -2.78 27.76
C LEU A 198 -0.64 -3.63 28.73
N ALA A 199 -1.97 -3.50 28.71
CA ALA A 199 -2.89 -4.20 29.61
C ALA A 199 -3.36 -5.58 29.09
N THR A 200 -2.83 -6.04 27.95
CA THR A 200 -3.24 -7.32 27.35
C THR A 200 -2.90 -8.47 28.30
N PRO A 201 -3.90 -9.26 28.79
CA PRO A 201 -3.66 -10.28 29.81
C PRO A 201 -3.13 -11.60 29.25
N HIS A 202 -3.38 -11.89 27.98
CA HIS A 202 -3.02 -13.18 27.36
C HIS A 202 -1.59 -13.15 26.81
N LEU A 203 -0.75 -14.10 27.27
CA LEU A 203 0.64 -14.21 26.87
C LEU A 203 0.80 -14.30 25.35
N THR A 204 0.02 -15.15 24.67
CA THR A 204 0.06 -15.31 23.21
C THR A 204 -0.08 -13.99 22.46
N HIS A 205 -1.08 -13.17 22.82
CA HIS A 205 -1.29 -11.86 22.19
C HIS A 205 -0.11 -10.91 22.44
N ARG A 206 0.51 -10.97 23.62
CA ARG A 206 1.70 -10.15 23.91
C ARG A 206 2.92 -10.60 23.09
N LEU A 207 3.11 -11.90 22.92
CA LEU A 207 4.18 -12.44 22.09
C LEU A 207 3.96 -12.10 20.60
N ASP A 208 2.72 -12.13 20.12
CA ASP A 208 2.37 -11.68 18.77
C ASP A 208 2.65 -10.18 18.58
N LEU A 209 2.28 -9.35 19.57
CA LEU A 209 2.58 -7.92 19.57
C LEU A 209 4.10 -7.65 19.57
N LEU A 210 4.89 -8.44 20.32
CA LEU A 210 6.35 -8.37 20.28
C LEU A 210 6.90 -8.60 18.86
N GLY A 211 6.25 -9.44 18.06
CA GLY A 211 6.58 -9.63 16.65
C GLY A 211 6.24 -8.44 15.74
N ARG A 212 5.40 -7.52 16.19
CA ARG A 212 4.98 -6.31 15.46
C ARG A 212 5.79 -5.09 15.89
N GLU A 213 7.11 -5.19 15.80
CA GLU A 213 8.03 -4.14 16.28
C GLU A 213 7.69 -2.75 15.74
N LYS A 214 7.51 -2.62 14.41
CA LYS A 214 7.16 -1.34 13.77
C LYS A 214 5.93 -0.69 14.36
N TYR A 215 4.92 -1.48 14.76
CA TYR A 215 3.71 -0.97 15.39
C TYR A 215 3.96 -0.45 16.80
N LEU A 216 4.75 -1.19 17.59
CA LEU A 216 5.12 -0.77 18.94
C LEU A 216 6.02 0.47 18.95
N THR A 217 6.91 0.59 17.97
CA THR A 217 7.73 1.79 17.74
C THR A 217 6.85 2.98 17.36
N ASP A 218 5.92 2.77 16.42
CA ASP A 218 4.99 3.81 15.97
C ASP A 218 4.04 4.28 17.09
N LEU A 219 3.65 3.40 18.02
CA LEU A 219 2.91 3.79 19.22
C LEU A 219 3.77 4.45 20.32
N GLY A 220 5.11 4.38 20.21
CA GLY A 220 6.04 4.91 21.22
C GLY A 220 6.12 4.09 22.51
N ILE A 221 5.70 2.82 22.49
CA ILE A 221 5.66 1.96 23.69
C ILE A 221 6.64 0.78 23.65
N GLN A 222 7.38 0.60 22.57
CA GLN A 222 8.28 -0.55 22.37
C GLN A 222 9.13 -0.90 23.60
N LYS A 223 9.85 0.09 24.17
CA LYS A 223 10.71 -0.14 25.34
C LYS A 223 9.91 -0.59 26.57
N LYS A 224 8.84 0.13 26.92
CA LYS A 224 7.98 -0.19 28.06
C LYS A 224 7.32 -1.57 27.90
N PHE A 225 6.86 -1.89 26.70
CA PHE A 225 6.27 -3.18 26.37
C PHE A 225 7.30 -4.32 26.51
N ALA A 226 8.51 -4.15 25.96
CA ALA A 226 9.59 -5.14 26.08
C ALA A 226 10.01 -5.35 27.53
N ASP A 227 10.16 -4.28 28.33
CA ASP A 227 10.56 -4.37 29.74
C ASP A 227 9.50 -5.07 30.60
N THR A 228 8.21 -4.79 30.36
CA THR A 228 7.12 -5.45 31.09
C THR A 228 7.00 -6.92 30.71
N LEU A 229 7.11 -7.25 29.42
CA LEU A 229 7.08 -8.64 28.96
C LEU A 229 8.30 -9.43 29.42
N ARG A 230 9.48 -8.81 29.48
CA ARG A 230 10.70 -9.42 30.03
C ARG A 230 10.50 -9.88 31.47
N LYS A 231 10.06 -8.96 32.34
CA LYS A 231 9.81 -9.27 33.77
C LYS A 231 8.75 -10.35 33.95
N GLU A 232 7.72 -10.33 33.11
CA GLU A 232 6.69 -11.35 33.13
C GLU A 232 7.26 -12.72 32.74
N LEU A 233 8.00 -12.81 31.62
CA LEU A 233 8.63 -14.06 31.18
C LEU A 233 9.64 -14.59 32.20
N GLU A 234 10.45 -13.74 32.82
CA GLU A 234 11.36 -14.13 33.90
C GLU A 234 10.62 -14.76 35.08
N ARG A 235 9.47 -14.18 35.46
CA ARG A 235 8.59 -14.75 36.50
C ARG A 235 8.03 -16.11 36.09
N LEU A 236 7.48 -16.22 34.87
CA LEU A 236 6.90 -17.47 34.38
C LEU A 236 7.94 -18.59 34.27
N VAL A 237 9.16 -18.25 33.83
CA VAL A 237 10.29 -19.16 33.77
C VAL A 237 10.69 -19.64 35.16
N GLY A 238 10.73 -18.75 36.16
CA GLY A 238 11.04 -19.14 37.54
C GLY A 238 10.13 -20.24 38.08
N ASP A 239 8.88 -20.28 37.66
CA ASP A 239 7.89 -21.28 38.09
C ASP A 239 8.06 -22.67 37.43
N VAL A 240 8.88 -22.80 36.38
CA VAL A 240 9.08 -24.05 35.60
C VAL A 240 10.56 -24.37 35.34
N LEU A 241 11.48 -23.59 35.91
CA LEU A 241 12.91 -23.69 35.61
C LEU A 241 13.51 -25.07 35.91
N HIS A 242 12.98 -25.75 36.93
CA HIS A 242 13.45 -27.06 37.37
C HIS A 242 12.95 -28.23 36.50
N ASP A 243 11.93 -27.98 35.66
CA ASP A 243 11.30 -29.00 34.81
C ASP A 243 11.96 -29.11 33.43
N ALA A 244 12.97 -28.29 33.14
CA ALA A 244 13.60 -28.19 31.82
C ALA A 244 15.12 -28.37 31.88
N GLY A 245 15.67 -29.14 30.94
CA GLY A 245 17.12 -29.33 30.77
C GLY A 245 17.75 -28.35 29.78
N ASP A 246 16.98 -27.85 28.81
CA ASP A 246 17.44 -26.89 27.82
C ASP A 246 16.45 -25.72 27.60
N LEU A 247 16.84 -24.76 26.73
CA LEU A 247 16.05 -23.56 26.46
C LEU A 247 14.74 -23.87 25.70
N HIS A 248 14.71 -24.95 24.91
CA HIS A 248 13.55 -25.32 24.11
C HIS A 248 12.51 -26.04 24.97
N GLU A 249 12.94 -26.98 25.80
CA GLU A 249 12.14 -27.62 26.85
C GLU A 249 11.59 -26.59 27.84
N LEU A 250 12.36 -25.54 28.16
CA LEU A 250 11.89 -24.44 29.00
C LEU A 250 10.78 -23.64 28.32
N ALA A 251 10.95 -23.33 27.02
CA ALA A 251 9.92 -22.66 26.23
C ALA A 251 8.65 -23.53 26.12
N ASP A 252 8.79 -24.84 25.95
CA ASP A 252 7.69 -25.81 25.94
C ASP A 252 6.98 -25.93 27.29
N ALA A 253 7.73 -25.90 28.40
CA ALA A 253 7.16 -25.92 29.75
C ALA A 253 6.32 -24.66 30.03
N VAL A 254 6.86 -23.48 29.70
CA VAL A 254 6.13 -22.19 29.79
C VAL A 254 4.90 -22.20 28.88
N ALA A 255 5.06 -22.65 27.63
CA ALA A 255 3.99 -22.75 26.64
C ALA A 255 2.82 -23.63 27.12
N ARG A 256 3.12 -24.82 27.64
CA ARG A 256 2.12 -25.75 28.18
C ARG A 256 1.39 -25.18 29.38
N LYS A 257 2.10 -24.52 30.30
CA LYS A 257 1.53 -23.98 31.54
C LYS A 257 0.67 -22.72 31.32
N HIS A 258 1.04 -21.88 30.36
CA HIS A 258 0.41 -20.57 30.14
C HIS A 258 -0.41 -20.48 28.85
N GLY A 259 -0.57 -21.58 28.10
CA GLY A 259 -1.42 -21.64 26.92
C GLY A 259 -0.90 -20.76 25.78
N ALA A 260 0.40 -20.82 25.50
CA ALA A 260 1.05 -20.07 24.43
C ALA A 260 1.83 -20.99 23.48
N PRO A 261 2.04 -20.62 22.20
CA PRO A 261 2.89 -21.39 21.29
C PRO A 261 4.37 -21.33 21.74
N SER A 262 5.03 -22.48 21.84
CA SER A 262 6.42 -22.57 22.32
C SER A 262 7.41 -21.84 21.42
N GLU A 263 7.21 -21.88 20.11
CA GLU A 263 7.98 -21.09 19.14
C GLU A 263 7.95 -19.58 19.42
N LEU A 264 6.79 -19.04 19.84
CA LEU A 264 6.67 -17.62 20.17
C LEU A 264 7.39 -17.29 21.47
N VAL A 265 7.33 -18.20 22.46
CA VAL A 265 8.04 -18.07 23.73
C VAL A 265 9.55 -18.09 23.50
N PHE A 266 10.05 -19.06 22.72
CA PHE A 266 11.46 -19.20 22.39
C PHE A 266 11.99 -17.97 21.66
N ARG A 267 11.29 -17.50 20.62
CA ARG A 267 11.65 -16.26 19.90
C ARG A 267 11.61 -15.04 20.79
N ALA A 268 10.71 -15.00 21.78
CA ALA A 268 10.69 -13.91 22.74
C ALA A 268 11.91 -13.93 23.66
N PHE A 269 12.39 -15.10 24.09
CA PHE A 269 13.66 -15.21 24.83
C PHE A 269 14.83 -14.63 24.03
N GLU A 270 14.89 -14.90 22.73
CA GLU A 270 15.94 -14.34 21.86
C GLU A 270 15.77 -12.83 21.68
N ARG A 271 14.58 -12.36 21.29
CA ARG A 271 14.31 -10.94 21.01
C ARG A 271 14.45 -10.02 22.21
N LEU A 272 14.14 -10.53 23.40
CA LEU A 272 14.28 -9.78 24.65
C LEU A 272 15.69 -9.92 25.27
N GLY A 273 16.58 -10.72 24.67
CA GLY A 273 17.94 -10.94 25.17
C GLY A 273 17.97 -11.73 26.48
N LEU A 274 17.01 -12.63 26.70
CA LEU A 274 16.93 -13.51 27.87
C LEU A 274 17.68 -14.83 27.67
N ALA A 275 17.86 -15.28 26.42
CA ALA A 275 18.40 -16.59 26.09
C ALA A 275 19.70 -16.96 26.83
N ASP A 276 20.69 -16.07 26.86
CA ASP A 276 21.99 -16.35 27.51
C ASP A 276 21.91 -16.39 29.03
N GLY A 277 21.05 -15.56 29.63
CA GLY A 277 20.80 -15.58 31.07
C GLY A 277 20.12 -16.89 31.49
N LEU A 278 19.12 -17.31 30.72
CA LEU A 278 18.37 -18.54 30.95
C LEU A 278 19.25 -19.79 30.79
N ARG A 279 20.11 -19.84 29.77
CA ARG A 279 21.08 -20.94 29.61
C ARG A 279 22.00 -21.10 30.82
N LYS A 280 22.49 -19.98 31.38
CA LYS A 280 23.33 -20.01 32.60
C LYS A 280 22.55 -20.52 33.81
N GLN A 281 21.27 -20.13 33.94
CA GLN A 281 20.41 -20.60 35.03
C GLN A 281 20.10 -22.09 34.92
N LEU A 282 19.83 -22.61 33.72
CA LEU A 282 19.62 -24.04 33.48
C LEU A 282 20.88 -24.86 33.83
N LEU A 283 22.06 -24.40 33.41
CA LEU A 283 23.33 -25.03 33.79
C LEU A 283 23.55 -25.03 35.31
N ALA A 284 23.17 -23.95 36.00
CA ALA A 284 23.28 -23.87 37.45
C ALA A 284 22.26 -24.78 38.17
N SER A 285 21.05 -24.94 37.62
CA SER A 285 20.00 -25.80 38.17
C SER A 285 20.24 -27.30 37.93
N SER A 286 21.09 -27.64 36.95
CA SER A 286 21.47 -29.03 36.63
C SER A 286 22.61 -29.59 37.50
N ARG A 287 23.21 -28.76 38.37
CA ARG A 287 24.28 -29.11 39.30
C ARG A 287 23.75 -29.27 40.72
#